data_AF-A0A954TFZ7-F1
#
_entry.id   AF-A0A954TFZ7-F1
#
_cell.length_a   1.000
_cell.length_b   1.000
_cell.length_c   1.000
_cell.angle_alpha   90.00
_cell.angle_beta   90.00
_cell.angle_gamma   90.00
#
_symmetry.space_group_name_H-M   'P 1'
#
loop_
_entity.id
_entity.type
_entity.pdbx_description
1 polymer ?
#
loop_
_entity_poly.entity_id
_entity_poly.type
_entity_poly.pdbx_seq_one_letter_code
_entity_poly.pdbx_strand_id
1 'polypeptide(L)'
;MTVRRGLVIGAGYFSDFHLDAWYRLPGAEIVCVCDLDRDKARHMANKHGVPEASSDVAAALDRQDLDFVDIVTPPRNRIELVRQAIERGLPTICQKPLADDFAAAREIVDLVRSHDVPFMVHENFRFQPWYREMKRLLDDEAIGSKLHSINVRSRMGDGWGPEAYLSRQPYFRTMPRLLVHETGVHFVDTFRFLAGEIVQCQALLRRLNPDIVAEDAGQLTFRFENGAIGVWDANRYNESLSPDFRYTFGEMVIEADGGSLWLDSDGTITIKKLGQSPTRHTYDPSRLGFAGDCVAATQQHFLDVLDGKCAAETSPTEYLKTLQVVEALYVSSSQNRPITVTSNLSKRQPVIVDLSLPVSAAMRGVQISSNKSLEEDGWNATTLSLYSHAGTHMDAPKHFLPDGATLDQQELHICCGPARIVNLAGAQPRQLITVEDVTSRLQAVSPGERLLFRTDWYHRFGTDAYRDQLPRISLELAQWLVAQQVALIGVEPPSVADVNNMRELTEVHQTLFRGGVVIVEGLANLDRINSDIVEFIALPLNIVGGDGCPVRAIAIDYKAPW
;
A
#
# COMPACT_ATOMS: atom_id res chain seq x y z
N MET A 1 -11.94 44.10 -9.72
CA MET A 1 -11.46 42.80 -9.23
C MET A 1 -10.17 43.09 -8.47
N THR A 2 -10.03 42.56 -7.26
CA THR A 2 -8.76 42.68 -6.52
C THR A 2 -7.77 41.71 -7.17
N VAL A 3 -6.65 42.22 -7.67
CA VAL A 3 -5.58 41.37 -8.23
C VAL A 3 -4.76 40.85 -7.05
N ARG A 4 -4.68 39.53 -6.89
CA ARG A 4 -3.90 38.88 -5.83
C ARG A 4 -2.46 38.65 -6.25
N ARG A 5 -1.52 38.97 -5.38
CA ARG A 5 -0.08 38.84 -5.61
C ARG A 5 0.40 37.48 -5.11
N GLY A 6 0.92 36.66 -6.00
CA GLY A 6 1.36 35.29 -5.71
C GLY A 6 2.88 35.11 -5.72
N LEU A 7 3.35 34.17 -4.90
CA LEU A 7 4.70 33.61 -4.95
C LEU A 7 4.64 32.18 -5.50
N VAL A 8 5.44 31.85 -6.51
CA VAL A 8 5.61 30.46 -6.97
C VAL A 8 6.91 29.89 -6.41
N ILE A 9 6.84 28.77 -5.68
CA ILE A 9 8.00 28.04 -5.15
C ILE A 9 8.22 26.76 -5.97
N GLY A 10 9.34 26.70 -6.68
CA GLY A 10 9.72 25.64 -7.60
C GLY A 10 9.68 26.12 -9.05
N ALA A 11 10.79 25.95 -9.76
CA ALA A 11 10.99 26.33 -11.16
C ALA A 11 11.27 25.09 -12.04
N GLY A 12 10.57 23.98 -11.75
CA GLY A 12 10.71 22.72 -12.47
C GLY A 12 9.87 22.65 -13.75
N TYR A 13 9.84 21.48 -14.38
CA TYR A 13 9.10 21.25 -15.64
C TYR A 13 7.63 21.67 -15.56
N PHE A 14 6.93 21.30 -14.49
CA PHE A 14 5.48 21.54 -14.38
C PHE A 14 5.14 22.97 -13.94
N SER A 15 6.09 23.68 -13.31
CA SER A 15 5.95 25.10 -12.95
C SER A 15 5.70 25.99 -14.17
N ASP A 16 6.18 25.57 -15.34
CA ASP A 16 5.96 26.29 -16.60
C ASP A 16 4.47 26.43 -16.94
N PHE A 17 3.70 25.35 -16.76
CA PHE A 17 2.25 25.37 -16.97
C PHE A 17 1.52 26.20 -15.92
N HIS A 18 2.00 26.18 -14.67
CA HIS A 18 1.41 26.99 -13.60
C HIS A 18 1.60 28.49 -13.86
N LEU A 19 2.80 28.90 -14.26
CA LEU A 19 3.11 30.30 -14.53
C LEU A 19 2.41 30.81 -15.79
N ASP A 20 2.35 30.01 -16.87
CA ASP A 20 1.56 30.35 -18.05
C ASP A 20 0.09 30.57 -17.70
N ALA A 21 -0.49 29.69 -16.88
CA ALA A 21 -1.87 29.81 -16.44
C ALA A 21 -2.08 31.05 -15.56
N TRP A 22 -1.21 31.29 -14.57
CA TRP A 22 -1.30 32.48 -13.71
C TRP A 22 -1.18 33.78 -14.52
N TYR A 23 -0.28 33.83 -15.50
CA TYR A 23 -0.11 34.99 -16.38
C TYR A 23 -1.40 35.33 -17.16
N ARG A 24 -2.19 34.32 -17.53
CA ARG A 24 -3.45 34.49 -18.27
C ARG A 24 -4.65 34.82 -17.38
N LEU A 25 -4.57 34.59 -16.07
CA LEU A 25 -5.67 34.81 -15.14
C LEU A 25 -5.70 36.27 -14.62
N PRO A 26 -6.74 37.06 -14.93
CA PRO A 26 -6.77 38.48 -14.58
C PRO A 26 -6.92 38.76 -13.07
N GLY A 27 -7.25 37.74 -12.28
CA GLY A 27 -7.42 37.83 -10.82
C GLY A 27 -6.12 37.66 -10.03
N ALA A 28 -4.99 37.39 -10.69
CA ALA A 28 -3.71 37.16 -10.03
C ALA A 28 -2.54 37.78 -10.80
N GLU A 29 -1.47 38.10 -10.06
CA GLU A 29 -0.17 38.50 -10.59
C GLU A 29 0.90 37.76 -9.80
N ILE A 30 1.77 37.00 -10.47
CA ILE A 30 2.92 36.39 -9.81
C ILE A 30 4.04 37.41 -9.72
N VAL A 31 4.45 37.72 -8.49
CA VAL A 31 5.44 38.78 -8.20
C VAL A 31 6.84 38.23 -7.94
N CYS A 32 6.95 36.94 -7.63
CA CYS A 32 8.23 36.28 -7.39
C CYS A 32 8.18 34.79 -7.78
N VAL A 33 9.25 34.29 -8.40
CA VAL A 33 9.54 32.86 -8.52
C VAL A 33 10.72 32.52 -7.61
N CYS A 34 10.58 31.50 -6.78
CA CYS A 34 11.64 31.02 -5.89
C CYS A 34 12.04 29.59 -6.21
N ASP A 35 13.34 29.32 -6.34
CA ASP A 35 13.89 27.96 -6.43
C ASP A 35 15.28 27.94 -5.77
N LEU A 36 15.65 26.84 -5.11
CA LEU A 36 16.98 26.70 -4.51
C LEU A 36 18.10 26.89 -5.56
N ASP A 37 17.81 26.54 -6.81
CA ASP A 37 18.62 26.88 -7.96
C ASP A 37 18.23 28.27 -8.49
N ARG A 38 19.05 29.27 -8.14
CA ARG A 38 18.83 30.67 -8.52
C ARG A 38 18.73 30.88 -10.03
N ASP A 39 19.45 30.08 -10.82
CA ASP A 39 19.45 30.25 -12.28
C ASP A 39 18.17 29.70 -12.88
N LYS A 40 17.61 28.60 -12.34
CA LYS A 40 16.27 28.14 -12.72
C LYS A 40 15.19 29.15 -12.37
N ALA A 41 15.23 29.71 -11.15
CA ALA A 41 14.27 30.74 -10.73
C ALA A 41 14.30 31.95 -11.68
N ARG A 42 15.50 32.46 -12.00
CA ARG A 42 15.69 33.57 -12.94
C ARG A 42 15.21 33.24 -14.35
N HIS A 43 15.56 32.06 -14.85
CA HIS A 43 15.13 31.62 -16.19
C HIS A 43 13.61 31.60 -16.28
N MET A 44 12.94 30.99 -15.29
CA MET A 44 11.49 30.86 -15.28
C MET A 44 10.80 32.21 -15.10
N ALA A 45 11.30 33.07 -14.20
CA ALA A 45 10.79 34.42 -14.02
C ALA A 45 10.89 35.25 -15.30
N ASN A 46 12.05 35.23 -15.97
CA ASN A 46 12.24 35.93 -17.24
C ASN A 46 11.33 35.41 -18.35
N LYS A 47 11.14 34.08 -18.44
CA LYS A 47 10.29 33.45 -19.45
C LYS A 47 8.84 33.92 -19.36
N HIS A 48 8.32 34.09 -18.15
CA HIS A 48 6.93 34.45 -17.88
C HIS A 48 6.72 35.92 -17.51
N GLY A 49 7.77 36.74 -17.55
CA GLY A 49 7.70 38.17 -17.21
C GLY A 49 7.45 38.45 -15.72
N VAL A 50 7.80 37.54 -14.81
CA VAL A 50 7.71 37.75 -13.36
C VAL A 50 8.86 38.68 -12.93
N PRO A 51 8.58 39.76 -12.17
CA PRO A 51 9.57 40.80 -11.91
C PRO A 51 10.73 40.38 -11.01
N GLU A 52 10.55 39.35 -10.16
CA GLU A 52 11.56 38.92 -9.20
C GLU A 52 11.82 37.41 -9.23
N ALA A 53 13.09 37.06 -9.00
CA ALA A 53 13.52 35.68 -8.78
C ALA A 53 14.37 35.59 -7.49
N SER A 54 14.00 34.66 -6.61
CA SER A 54 14.70 34.38 -5.35
C SER A 54 15.27 32.96 -5.33
N SER A 55 16.28 32.76 -4.49
CA SER A 55 16.74 31.43 -4.07
C SER A 55 16.68 31.21 -2.56
N ASP A 56 16.12 32.17 -1.84
CA ASP A 56 15.87 32.11 -0.40
C ASP A 56 14.36 32.04 -0.19
N VAL A 57 13.90 30.86 0.22
CA VAL A 57 12.48 30.57 0.46
C VAL A 57 11.94 31.41 1.61
N ALA A 58 12.68 31.53 2.71
CA ALA A 58 12.20 32.25 3.89
C ALA A 58 12.06 33.74 3.58
N ALA A 59 13.08 34.34 2.96
CA ALA A 59 13.03 35.74 2.54
C ALA A 59 11.91 36.00 1.51
N ALA A 60 11.66 35.06 0.58
CA ALA A 60 10.57 35.18 -0.38
C ALA A 60 9.19 35.10 0.30
N LEU A 61 9.02 34.26 1.32
CA LEU A 61 7.78 34.14 2.09
C LEU A 61 7.53 35.31 3.05
N ASP A 62 8.56 36.01 3.52
CA ASP A 62 8.46 37.16 4.44
C ASP A 62 8.06 38.48 3.74
N ARG A 63 7.86 38.44 2.42
CA ARG A 63 7.36 39.55 1.63
C ARG A 63 5.99 40.03 2.12
N GLN A 64 5.87 41.33 2.34
CA GLN A 64 4.65 41.96 2.86
C GLN A 64 3.56 42.17 1.79
N ASP A 65 3.89 41.94 0.52
CA ASP A 65 3.02 42.15 -0.63
C ASP A 65 2.44 40.84 -1.18
N LEU A 66 2.49 39.72 -0.44
CA LEU A 66 1.96 38.43 -0.87
C LEU A 66 0.55 38.18 -0.35
N ASP A 67 -0.32 37.72 -1.23
CA ASP A 67 -1.69 37.28 -0.93
C ASP A 67 -1.83 35.74 -0.93
N PHE A 68 -0.93 35.01 -1.60
CA PHE A 68 -0.92 33.54 -1.64
C PHE A 68 0.41 32.95 -2.11
N VAL A 69 0.56 31.63 -1.96
CA VAL A 69 1.72 30.84 -2.41
C VAL A 69 1.27 29.65 -3.27
N ASP A 70 2.00 29.38 -4.36
CA ASP A 70 1.87 28.18 -5.19
C ASP A 70 3.15 27.33 -5.09
N ILE A 71 3.05 26.17 -4.44
CA ILE A 71 4.17 25.25 -4.21
C ILE A 71 4.19 24.18 -5.31
N VAL A 72 5.13 24.29 -6.24
CA VAL A 72 5.29 23.41 -7.42
C VAL A 72 6.62 22.64 -7.38
N THR A 73 7.16 22.41 -6.19
CA THR A 73 8.38 21.60 -5.99
C THR A 73 8.09 20.11 -6.07
N PRO A 74 9.09 19.24 -6.25
CA PRO A 74 8.95 17.82 -5.94
C PRO A 74 8.48 17.58 -4.49
N PRO A 75 7.86 16.42 -4.19
CA PRO A 75 7.32 16.11 -2.86
C PRO A 75 8.37 16.02 -1.73
N ARG A 76 9.62 15.67 -2.06
CA ARG A 76 10.72 15.63 -1.09
C ARG A 76 10.87 16.99 -0.39
N ASN A 77 10.82 16.98 0.95
CA ASN A 77 10.88 18.16 1.83
C ASN A 77 9.69 19.13 1.71
N ARG A 78 8.58 18.78 1.06
CA ARG A 78 7.47 19.73 0.86
C ARG A 78 6.73 20.08 2.14
N ILE A 79 6.65 19.17 3.12
CA ILE A 79 6.15 19.50 4.46
C ILE A 79 6.87 20.72 5.06
N GLU A 80 8.15 20.85 4.70
CA GLU A 80 9.03 22.00 4.89
C GLU A 80 8.35 23.33 4.55
N LEU A 81 8.10 23.43 3.26
CA LEU A 81 7.59 24.61 2.59
C LEU A 81 6.16 24.91 2.98
N VAL A 82 5.33 23.87 3.12
CA VAL A 82 3.94 24.00 3.56
C VAL A 82 3.91 24.62 4.95
N ARG A 83 4.70 24.12 5.91
CA ARG A 83 4.79 24.68 7.26
C ARG A 83 5.13 26.16 7.23
N GLN A 84 6.21 26.52 6.53
CA GLN A 84 6.67 27.91 6.47
C GLN A 84 5.62 28.85 5.87
N ALA A 85 4.86 28.41 4.87
CA ALA A 85 3.80 29.21 4.26
C ALA A 85 2.58 29.38 5.18
N ILE A 86 2.05 28.29 5.73
CA ILE A 86 0.81 28.35 6.52
C ILE A 86 1.02 29.00 7.90
N GLU A 87 2.20 28.85 8.52
CA GLU A 87 2.53 29.51 9.80
C GLU A 87 2.58 31.04 9.64
N ARG A 88 2.82 31.53 8.42
CA ARG A 88 2.75 32.95 8.06
C ARG A 88 1.33 33.41 7.68
N GLY A 89 0.34 32.52 7.73
CA GLY A 89 -1.04 32.82 7.35
C GLY A 89 -1.27 32.92 5.85
N LEU A 90 -0.33 32.46 5.01
CA LEU A 90 -0.42 32.60 3.56
C LEU A 90 -1.29 31.49 2.94
N PRO A 91 -2.41 31.83 2.27
CA PRO A 91 -3.18 30.87 1.50
C PRO A 91 -2.30 30.13 0.50
N THR A 92 -2.44 28.81 0.41
CA THR A 92 -1.50 27.97 -0.33
C THR A 92 -2.20 27.02 -1.29
N ILE A 93 -1.74 26.99 -2.54
CA ILE A 93 -2.01 25.92 -3.49
C ILE A 93 -0.74 25.07 -3.66
N CYS A 94 -0.88 23.75 -3.68
CA CYS A 94 0.25 22.84 -3.59
C CYS A 94 0.16 21.69 -4.60
N GLN A 95 1.23 21.46 -5.36
CA GLN A 95 1.24 20.46 -6.41
C GLN A 95 1.19 19.02 -5.89
N LYS A 96 0.49 18.14 -6.60
CA LYS A 96 0.44 16.69 -6.37
C LYS A 96 1.78 16.00 -6.73
N PRO A 97 2.06 14.78 -6.22
CA PRO A 97 1.41 14.17 -5.05
C PRO A 97 1.78 14.98 -3.80
N LEU A 98 0.89 15.12 -2.82
CA LEU A 98 1.11 16.02 -1.65
C LEU A 98 2.42 15.72 -0.89
N ALA A 99 2.80 14.44 -0.80
CA ALA A 99 4.04 13.94 -0.23
C ALA A 99 4.48 12.64 -0.92
N ASP A 100 5.66 12.11 -0.56
CA ASP A 100 6.22 10.86 -1.11
C ASP A 100 5.41 9.61 -0.70
N ASP A 101 4.75 9.65 0.46
CA ASP A 101 3.87 8.56 0.90
C ASP A 101 2.65 9.06 1.67
N PHE A 102 1.71 8.14 1.90
CA PHE A 102 0.46 8.42 2.57
C PHE A 102 0.62 8.94 4.01
N ALA A 103 1.61 8.46 4.76
CA ALA A 103 1.82 8.89 6.14
C ALA A 103 2.29 10.34 6.18
N ALA A 104 3.27 10.68 5.33
CA ALA A 104 3.74 12.06 5.17
C ALA A 104 2.64 12.98 4.62
N ALA A 105 1.80 12.50 3.70
CA ALA A 105 0.67 13.28 3.20
C ALA A 105 -0.34 13.57 4.32
N ARG A 106 -0.62 12.59 5.19
CA ARG A 106 -1.47 12.79 6.38
C ARG A 106 -0.86 13.81 7.35
N GLU A 107 0.45 13.76 7.58
CA GLU A 107 1.12 14.77 8.41
C GLU A 107 0.94 16.19 7.86
N ILE A 108 1.03 16.37 6.53
CA ILE A 108 0.74 17.66 5.89
C ILE A 108 -0.73 18.05 6.09
N VAL A 109 -1.67 17.11 5.92
CA VAL A 109 -3.10 17.37 6.13
C VAL A 109 -3.37 17.80 7.58
N ASP A 110 -2.81 17.10 8.56
CA ASP A 110 -2.99 17.41 9.99
C ASP A 110 -2.38 18.77 10.35
N LEU A 111 -1.20 19.07 9.79
CA LEU A 111 -0.55 20.37 9.92
C LEU A 111 -1.40 21.51 9.31
N VAL A 112 -1.97 21.32 8.13
CA VAL A 112 -2.84 22.32 7.52
C VAL A 112 -4.14 22.49 8.33
N ARG A 113 -4.72 21.40 8.84
CA ARG A 113 -5.95 21.45 9.67
C ARG A 113 -5.76 22.16 11.00
N SER A 114 -4.55 22.23 11.53
CA SER A 114 -4.26 22.99 12.75
C SER A 114 -4.13 24.49 12.52
N HIS A 115 -4.23 24.96 11.27
CA HIS A 115 -4.14 26.36 10.88
C HIS A 115 -5.41 26.80 10.13
N ASP A 116 -5.89 28.01 10.39
CA ASP A 116 -7.04 28.58 9.70
C ASP A 116 -6.61 29.33 8.43
N VAL A 117 -6.07 28.58 7.47
CA VAL A 117 -5.51 29.12 6.22
C VAL A 117 -6.08 28.34 5.03
N PRO A 118 -6.61 29.00 3.98
CA PRO A 118 -7.06 28.31 2.79
C PRO A 118 -5.94 27.51 2.14
N PHE A 119 -6.17 26.21 1.95
CA PHE A 119 -5.22 25.31 1.31
C PHE A 119 -5.90 24.44 0.26
N MET A 120 -5.27 24.29 -0.89
CA MET A 120 -5.76 23.43 -1.96
C MET A 120 -4.65 22.58 -2.57
N VAL A 121 -4.91 21.29 -2.78
CA VAL A 121 -4.02 20.44 -3.58
C VAL A 121 -4.35 20.68 -5.05
N HIS A 122 -3.34 20.93 -5.88
CA HIS A 122 -3.47 21.13 -7.32
C HIS A 122 -3.65 19.79 -8.04
N GLU A 123 -4.74 19.09 -7.72
CA GLU A 123 -5.21 17.89 -8.40
C GLU A 123 -6.13 18.31 -9.56
N ASN A 124 -5.52 18.49 -10.74
CA ASN A 124 -6.12 19.23 -11.85
C ASN A 124 -6.95 18.38 -12.83
N PHE A 125 -6.93 17.06 -12.74
CA PHE A 125 -7.63 16.23 -13.73
C PHE A 125 -9.15 16.41 -13.68
N ARG A 126 -9.76 16.50 -12.48
CA ARG A 126 -11.20 16.80 -12.38
C ARG A 126 -11.61 18.15 -12.99
N PHE A 127 -10.65 19.06 -13.20
CA PHE A 127 -10.85 20.36 -13.84
C PHE A 127 -10.71 20.34 -15.36
N GLN A 128 -10.44 19.17 -15.96
CA GLN A 128 -10.48 19.02 -17.41
C GLN A 128 -11.91 19.27 -17.93
N PRO A 129 -12.06 19.96 -19.08
CA PRO A 129 -13.35 20.49 -19.52
C PRO A 129 -14.37 19.39 -19.81
N TRP A 130 -13.95 18.23 -20.31
CA TRP A 130 -14.84 17.08 -20.50
C TRP A 130 -15.35 16.51 -19.19
N TYR A 131 -14.52 16.39 -18.14
CA TYR A 131 -15.01 15.89 -16.85
C TYR A 131 -15.92 16.89 -16.15
N ARG A 132 -15.64 18.19 -16.28
CA ARG A 132 -16.55 19.25 -15.81
C ARG A 132 -17.90 19.19 -16.53
N GLU A 133 -17.88 19.02 -17.86
CA GLU A 133 -19.11 18.93 -18.63
C GLU A 133 -19.87 17.62 -18.40
N MET A 134 -19.17 16.49 -18.27
CA MET A 134 -19.80 15.21 -17.90
C MET A 134 -20.42 15.30 -16.50
N LYS A 135 -19.76 15.94 -15.53
CA LYS A 135 -20.35 16.15 -14.19
C LYS A 135 -21.63 16.97 -14.29
N ARG A 136 -21.62 18.08 -15.05
CA ARG A 136 -22.80 18.90 -15.29
C ARG A 136 -23.95 18.10 -15.91
N LEU A 137 -23.65 17.26 -16.91
CA LEU A 137 -24.65 16.39 -17.56
C LEU A 137 -25.21 15.31 -16.61
N LEU A 138 -24.39 14.78 -15.70
CA LEU A 138 -24.84 13.85 -14.66
C LEU A 138 -25.73 14.55 -13.63
N ASP A 139 -25.35 15.76 -13.21
CA ASP A 139 -26.13 16.56 -12.26
C ASP A 139 -27.49 17.01 -12.83
N ASP A 140 -27.54 17.24 -14.15
CA ASP A 140 -28.77 17.51 -14.90
C ASP A 140 -29.58 16.23 -15.23
N GLU A 141 -29.15 15.06 -14.75
CA GLU A 141 -29.77 13.75 -15.02
C GLU A 141 -29.94 13.45 -16.53
N ALA A 142 -29.02 13.92 -17.37
CA ALA A 142 -29.12 13.81 -18.83
C ALA A 142 -29.20 12.35 -19.32
N ILE A 143 -28.70 11.40 -18.52
CA ILE A 143 -28.77 9.96 -18.74
C ILE A 143 -29.46 9.22 -17.58
N GLY A 144 -30.31 9.90 -16.79
CA GLY A 144 -30.95 9.35 -15.60
C GLY A 144 -30.16 9.65 -14.31
N SER A 145 -30.73 9.27 -13.17
CA SER A 145 -30.22 9.61 -11.83
C SER A 145 -29.54 8.44 -11.13
N LYS A 146 -29.71 7.21 -11.63
CA LYS A 146 -29.11 6.01 -11.04
C LYS A 146 -27.91 5.53 -11.87
N LEU A 147 -26.71 5.88 -11.42
CA LEU A 147 -25.47 5.38 -11.99
C LEU A 147 -25.37 3.85 -11.86
N HIS A 148 -24.98 3.19 -12.95
CA HIS A 148 -24.70 1.76 -13.01
C HIS A 148 -23.20 1.50 -13.07
N SER A 149 -22.50 2.18 -13.99
CA SER A 149 -21.09 1.94 -14.23
C SER A 149 -20.33 3.18 -14.69
N ILE A 150 -19.02 3.21 -14.44
CA ILE A 150 -18.08 4.18 -15.00
C ILE A 150 -16.80 3.42 -15.39
N ASN A 151 -16.43 3.49 -16.67
CA ASN A 151 -15.35 2.70 -17.22
C ASN A 151 -14.36 3.61 -17.94
N VAL A 152 -13.07 3.47 -17.65
CA VAL A 152 -12.00 4.22 -18.29
C VAL A 152 -11.01 3.25 -18.92
N ARG A 153 -10.61 3.55 -20.15
CA ARG A 153 -9.51 2.88 -20.83
C ARG A 153 -8.42 3.90 -21.14
N SER A 154 -7.25 3.76 -20.53
CA SER A 154 -6.11 4.64 -20.78
C SER A 154 -5.00 3.93 -21.57
N ARG A 155 -4.48 4.60 -22.59
CA ARG A 155 -3.38 4.15 -23.45
C ARG A 155 -2.41 5.29 -23.69
N MET A 156 -1.40 5.42 -22.84
CA MET A 156 -0.54 6.61 -22.82
C MET A 156 0.68 6.51 -23.74
N GLY A 157 1.04 5.31 -24.20
CA GLY A 157 2.10 5.12 -25.19
C GLY A 157 3.47 5.69 -24.84
N ASP A 158 3.73 6.05 -23.58
CA ASP A 158 4.97 6.71 -23.16
C ASP A 158 5.88 5.80 -22.31
N GLY A 159 5.42 4.58 -22.04
CA GLY A 159 6.09 3.57 -21.22
C GLY A 159 6.72 2.42 -21.97
N TRP A 160 6.76 2.41 -23.31
CA TRP A 160 7.37 1.31 -24.08
C TRP A 160 8.80 1.63 -24.52
N GLY A 161 9.59 0.57 -24.74
CA GLY A 161 10.96 0.67 -25.24
C GLY A 161 12.01 1.15 -24.21
N PRO A 162 13.29 1.14 -24.60
CA PRO A 162 14.41 1.45 -23.69
C PRO A 162 14.50 2.93 -23.30
N GLU A 163 13.92 3.81 -24.12
CA GLU A 163 13.94 5.26 -23.93
C GLU A 163 12.71 5.78 -23.17
N ALA A 164 11.88 4.88 -22.62
CA ALA A 164 10.66 5.23 -21.89
C ALA A 164 10.95 6.32 -20.83
N TYR A 165 10.14 7.38 -20.88
CA TYR A 165 10.18 8.56 -20.00
C TYR A 165 11.44 9.45 -20.05
N LEU A 166 12.55 9.05 -20.68
CA LEU A 166 13.84 9.75 -20.60
C LEU A 166 13.80 11.20 -21.13
N SER A 167 12.98 11.48 -22.13
CA SER A 167 12.87 12.84 -22.69
C SER A 167 12.07 13.82 -21.82
N ARG A 168 11.35 13.32 -20.81
CA ARG A 168 10.41 14.12 -20.01
C ARG A 168 10.62 13.98 -18.51
N GLN A 169 10.47 12.75 -18.00
CA GLN A 169 10.49 12.43 -16.57
C GLN A 169 11.37 11.19 -16.33
N PRO A 170 12.70 11.28 -16.48
CA PRO A 170 13.60 10.13 -16.36
C PRO A 170 13.45 9.34 -15.07
N TYR A 171 13.12 10.03 -13.96
CA TYR A 171 12.96 9.42 -12.64
C TYR A 171 11.84 8.40 -12.57
N PHE A 172 10.84 8.43 -13.46
CA PHE A 172 9.79 7.41 -13.53
C PHE A 172 10.34 5.98 -13.69
N ARG A 173 11.51 5.82 -14.33
CA ARG A 173 12.13 4.50 -14.51
C ARG A 173 12.53 3.83 -13.19
N THR A 174 12.87 4.62 -12.17
CA THR A 174 13.42 4.11 -10.90
C THR A 174 12.45 4.17 -9.73
N MET A 175 11.24 4.71 -9.93
CA MET A 175 10.23 4.77 -8.88
C MET A 175 9.77 3.36 -8.48
N PRO A 176 9.53 3.09 -7.19
CA PRO A 176 9.04 1.79 -6.70
C PRO A 176 7.53 1.59 -6.94
N ARG A 177 6.81 2.65 -7.26
CA ARG A 177 5.37 2.72 -7.57
C ARG A 177 5.19 3.73 -8.69
N LEU A 178 4.44 3.40 -9.75
CA LEU A 178 4.35 4.28 -10.94
C LEU A 178 2.93 4.47 -11.44
N LEU A 179 2.32 3.50 -12.12
CA LEU A 179 1.01 3.67 -12.77
C LEU A 179 -0.04 4.23 -11.82
N VAL A 180 -0.26 3.59 -10.67
CA VAL A 180 -1.32 4.01 -9.75
C VAL A 180 -0.92 5.27 -9.00
N HIS A 181 0.33 5.36 -8.55
CA HIS A 181 0.85 6.48 -7.77
C HIS A 181 0.90 7.80 -8.57
N GLU A 182 1.45 7.78 -9.78
CA GLU A 182 1.65 9.01 -10.57
C GLU A 182 0.47 9.36 -11.46
N THR A 183 -0.17 8.34 -12.04
CA THR A 183 -1.25 8.52 -13.02
C THR A 183 -2.61 8.20 -12.41
N GLY A 184 -2.68 7.10 -11.66
CA GLY A 184 -3.93 6.61 -11.11
C GLY A 184 -4.53 7.50 -10.05
N VAL A 185 -3.71 8.25 -9.31
CA VAL A 185 -4.21 9.27 -8.36
C VAL A 185 -5.19 10.24 -9.02
N HIS A 186 -4.90 10.68 -10.24
CA HIS A 186 -5.77 11.54 -11.04
C HIS A 186 -7.08 10.85 -11.43
N PHE A 187 -7.00 9.60 -11.91
CA PHE A 187 -8.20 8.86 -12.31
C PHE A 187 -9.06 8.50 -11.11
N VAL A 188 -8.47 8.05 -10.01
CA VAL A 188 -9.16 7.78 -8.74
C VAL A 188 -9.91 9.03 -8.29
N ASP A 189 -9.28 10.20 -8.37
CA ASP A 189 -9.90 11.47 -8.05
C ASP A 189 -11.08 11.80 -8.99
N THR A 190 -10.90 11.63 -10.30
CA THR A 190 -11.97 11.80 -11.29
C THR A 190 -13.13 10.81 -11.10
N PHE A 191 -12.85 9.54 -10.79
CA PHE A 191 -13.87 8.55 -10.45
C PHE A 191 -14.68 9.01 -9.24
N ARG A 192 -14.01 9.48 -8.19
CA ARG A 192 -14.68 10.04 -7.01
C ARG A 192 -15.55 11.24 -7.34
N PHE A 193 -15.02 12.15 -8.15
CA PHE A 193 -15.70 13.36 -8.58
C PHE A 193 -16.97 13.07 -9.40
N LEU A 194 -16.93 12.11 -10.32
CA LEU A 194 -18.05 11.80 -11.23
C LEU A 194 -19.07 10.83 -10.63
N ALA A 195 -18.61 9.81 -9.90
CA ALA A 195 -19.45 8.69 -9.46
C ALA A 195 -19.68 8.62 -7.94
N GLY A 196 -19.07 9.52 -7.16
CA GLY A 196 -19.15 9.54 -5.70
C GLY A 196 -18.05 8.73 -5.02
N GLU A 197 -18.14 8.56 -3.71
CA GLU A 197 -17.04 7.97 -2.93
C GLU A 197 -16.84 6.47 -3.22
N ILE A 198 -15.58 6.05 -3.28
CA ILE A 198 -15.17 4.66 -3.50
C ILE A 198 -15.10 3.95 -2.14
N VAL A 199 -15.90 2.91 -1.94
CA VAL A 199 -15.98 2.15 -0.69
C VAL A 199 -15.19 0.83 -0.73
N GLN A 200 -14.89 0.32 -1.93
CA GLN A 200 -14.05 -0.86 -2.10
C GLN A 200 -13.31 -0.80 -3.43
N CYS A 201 -12.10 -1.34 -3.49
CA CYS A 201 -11.35 -1.46 -4.72
C CYS A 201 -10.61 -2.81 -4.84
N GLN A 202 -10.31 -3.20 -6.07
CA GLN A 202 -9.40 -4.29 -6.38
C GLN A 202 -8.43 -3.89 -7.49
N ALA A 203 -7.18 -4.35 -7.43
CA ALA A 203 -6.20 -4.09 -8.47
C ALA A 203 -5.41 -5.35 -8.86
N LEU A 204 -5.18 -5.52 -10.16
CA LEU A 204 -4.23 -6.47 -10.73
C LEU A 204 -3.17 -5.68 -11.48
N LEU A 205 -2.04 -5.39 -10.83
CA LEU A 205 -0.96 -4.56 -11.36
C LEU A 205 0.15 -5.43 -11.97
N ARG A 206 0.76 -4.94 -13.06
CA ARG A 206 1.82 -5.63 -13.79
C ARG A 206 2.86 -4.62 -14.28
N ARG A 207 4.11 -5.09 -14.35
CA ARG A 207 5.19 -4.43 -15.08
C ARG A 207 5.38 -5.12 -16.42
N LEU A 208 5.22 -4.37 -17.51
CA LEU A 208 5.41 -4.82 -18.88
C LEU A 208 6.77 -4.38 -19.41
N ASN A 209 7.18 -3.13 -19.19
CA ASN A 209 8.50 -2.66 -19.59
C ASN A 209 9.60 -3.22 -18.66
N PRO A 210 10.60 -3.96 -19.17
CA PRO A 210 11.72 -4.44 -18.34
C PRO A 210 12.69 -3.35 -17.89
N ASP A 211 12.67 -2.17 -18.53
CA ASP A 211 13.60 -1.05 -18.30
C ASP A 211 13.17 -0.11 -17.16
N ILE A 212 12.09 -0.45 -16.45
CA ILE A 212 11.56 0.28 -15.30
C ILE A 212 11.44 -0.62 -14.06
N VAL A 213 11.31 -0.03 -12.88
CA VAL A 213 11.18 -0.75 -11.60
C VAL A 213 9.72 -1.13 -11.30
N ALA A 214 8.79 -0.20 -11.48
CA ALA A 214 7.40 -0.33 -11.02
C ALA A 214 6.41 -0.79 -12.09
N GLU A 215 5.13 -0.89 -11.71
CA GLU A 215 4.02 -1.25 -12.58
C GLU A 215 3.68 -0.15 -13.59
N ASP A 216 3.41 -0.53 -14.84
CA ASP A 216 3.02 0.34 -15.96
C ASP A 216 1.71 -0.11 -16.65
N ALA A 217 1.14 -1.23 -16.21
CA ALA A 217 -0.18 -1.70 -16.64
C ALA A 217 -0.99 -2.28 -15.47
N GLY A 218 -2.32 -2.18 -15.56
CA GLY A 218 -3.21 -2.71 -14.53
C GLY A 218 -4.67 -2.82 -14.97
N GLN A 219 -5.40 -3.71 -14.31
CA GLN A 219 -6.86 -3.78 -14.34
C GLN A 219 -7.35 -3.52 -12.93
N LEU A 220 -8.14 -2.46 -12.76
CA LEU A 220 -8.59 -2.00 -11.45
C LEU A 220 -10.11 -1.91 -11.45
N THR A 221 -10.74 -2.36 -10.36
CA THR A 221 -12.19 -2.28 -10.18
C THR A 221 -12.52 -1.52 -8.90
N PHE A 222 -13.65 -0.83 -8.93
CA PHE A 222 -14.12 0.03 -7.84
C PHE A 222 -15.58 -0.27 -7.54
N ARG A 223 -15.97 -0.16 -6.28
CA ARG A 223 -17.35 -0.13 -5.82
C ARG A 223 -17.60 1.22 -5.19
N PHE A 224 -18.62 1.92 -5.65
CA PHE A 224 -19.02 3.22 -5.13
C PHE A 224 -20.08 3.08 -4.05
N GLU A 225 -20.20 4.08 -3.19
CA GLU A 225 -21.19 4.11 -2.09
C GLU A 225 -22.63 4.01 -2.61
N ASN A 226 -22.92 4.59 -3.77
CA ASN A 226 -24.23 4.52 -4.44
C ASN A 226 -24.52 3.15 -5.11
N GLY A 227 -23.59 2.20 -5.03
CA GLY A 227 -23.73 0.86 -5.61
C GLY A 227 -23.25 0.73 -7.06
N ALA A 228 -22.83 1.82 -7.72
CA ALA A 228 -22.23 1.76 -9.04
C ALA A 228 -20.88 1.01 -8.99
N ILE A 229 -20.43 0.52 -10.15
CA ILE A 229 -19.15 -0.16 -10.32
C ILE A 229 -18.24 0.64 -11.26
N GLY A 230 -16.97 0.73 -10.90
CA GLY A 230 -15.94 1.36 -11.73
C GLY A 230 -14.96 0.35 -12.30
N VAL A 231 -14.50 0.58 -13.52
CA VAL A 231 -13.37 -0.17 -14.09
C VAL A 231 -12.35 0.81 -14.68
N TRP A 232 -11.08 0.57 -14.39
CA TRP A 232 -9.97 1.24 -15.07
C TRP A 232 -9.06 0.19 -15.72
N ASP A 233 -9.11 0.12 -17.04
CA ASP A 233 -8.15 -0.58 -17.88
C ASP A 233 -6.98 0.37 -18.18
N ALA A 234 -5.94 0.23 -17.38
CA ALA A 234 -4.84 1.17 -17.30
C ALA A 234 -3.59 0.63 -17.99
N ASN A 235 -3.04 1.39 -18.95
CA ASN A 235 -1.83 0.97 -19.63
C ASN A 235 -1.00 2.16 -20.14
N ARG A 236 0.25 2.25 -19.66
CA ARG A 236 1.24 3.24 -20.14
C ARG A 236 2.13 2.71 -21.26
N TYR A 237 2.24 1.39 -21.40
CA TYR A 237 3.06 0.72 -22.40
C TYR A 237 2.46 0.88 -23.82
N ASN A 238 1.19 0.50 -23.98
CA ASN A 238 0.51 0.54 -25.28
C ASN A 238 0.01 1.94 -25.63
N GLU A 239 0.01 2.23 -26.92
CA GLU A 239 -0.33 3.53 -27.51
C GLU A 239 -1.83 3.73 -27.71
N SER A 240 -2.27 4.99 -27.70
CA SER A 240 -3.62 5.37 -28.10
C SER A 240 -3.75 5.37 -29.62
N LEU A 241 -4.99 5.24 -30.10
CA LEU A 241 -5.31 5.50 -31.51
C LEU A 241 -5.39 7.02 -31.82
N SER A 242 -5.45 7.85 -30.78
CA SER A 242 -5.44 9.31 -30.92
C SER A 242 -4.04 9.85 -31.21
N PRO A 243 -3.89 10.81 -32.14
CA PRO A 243 -2.62 11.50 -32.36
C PRO A 243 -2.20 12.32 -31.13
N ASP A 244 -3.14 12.82 -30.34
CA ASP A 244 -2.89 13.46 -29.04
C ASP A 244 -3.35 12.55 -27.91
N PHE A 245 -2.52 11.57 -27.59
CA PHE A 245 -2.78 10.54 -26.59
C PHE A 245 -2.77 11.06 -25.14
N ARG A 246 -2.37 12.33 -24.92
CA ARG A 246 -2.36 12.99 -23.60
C ARG A 246 -3.36 14.13 -23.51
N TYR A 247 -4.26 14.27 -24.47
CA TYR A 247 -5.33 15.27 -24.37
C TYR A 247 -6.30 14.87 -23.24
N THR A 248 -7.02 13.76 -23.41
CA THR A 248 -7.93 13.21 -22.39
C THR A 248 -7.29 12.11 -21.53
N PHE A 249 -6.09 11.64 -21.90
CA PHE A 249 -5.41 10.49 -21.30
C PHE A 249 -6.16 9.14 -21.40
N GLY A 250 -7.28 9.09 -22.13
CA GLY A 250 -8.08 7.88 -22.31
C GLY A 250 -9.51 8.16 -22.76
N GLU A 251 -10.25 7.08 -22.88
CA GLU A 251 -11.67 7.06 -23.25
C GLU A 251 -12.50 6.69 -22.02
N MET A 252 -13.71 7.23 -21.89
CA MET A 252 -14.58 6.95 -20.76
C MET A 252 -16.01 6.65 -21.21
N VAL A 253 -16.65 5.71 -20.52
CA VAL A 253 -18.09 5.43 -20.65
C VAL A 253 -18.73 5.48 -19.27
N ILE A 254 -19.80 6.25 -19.13
CA ILE A 254 -20.64 6.30 -17.92
C ILE A 254 -22.03 5.82 -18.29
N GLU A 255 -22.58 4.88 -17.53
CA GLU A 255 -23.90 4.30 -17.77
C GLU A 255 -24.81 4.54 -16.56
N ALA A 256 -26.07 4.86 -16.84
CA ALA A 256 -27.13 5.06 -15.86
C ALA A 256 -28.47 4.54 -16.39
N ASP A 257 -29.53 4.68 -15.60
CA ASP A 257 -30.87 4.16 -15.91
C ASP A 257 -31.61 4.85 -17.05
N GLY A 258 -31.14 6.02 -17.52
CA GLY A 258 -31.66 6.74 -18.68
C GLY A 258 -30.77 6.67 -19.94
N GLY A 259 -29.56 6.10 -19.87
CA GLY A 259 -28.65 5.98 -21.01
C GLY A 259 -27.17 5.95 -20.66
N SER A 260 -26.32 6.42 -21.58
CA SER A 260 -24.88 6.50 -21.37
C SER A 260 -24.23 7.76 -21.95
N LEU A 261 -23.14 8.19 -21.31
CA LEU A 261 -22.21 9.21 -21.80
C LEU A 261 -20.93 8.52 -22.26
N TRP A 262 -20.42 8.94 -23.42
CA TRP A 262 -19.17 8.45 -24.00
C TRP A 262 -18.24 9.63 -24.19
N LEU A 263 -17.00 9.50 -23.75
CA LEU A 263 -15.91 10.44 -23.97
C LEU A 263 -14.85 9.77 -24.84
N ASP A 264 -14.62 10.34 -26.01
CA ASP A 264 -13.57 9.93 -26.92
C ASP A 264 -12.25 10.63 -26.61
N SER A 265 -11.15 10.09 -27.14
CA SER A 265 -9.79 10.59 -26.89
C SER A 265 -9.53 12.02 -27.40
N ASP A 266 -10.40 12.56 -28.26
CA ASP A 266 -10.30 13.92 -28.78
C ASP A 266 -11.13 14.94 -27.98
N GLY A 267 -11.76 14.50 -26.88
CA GLY A 267 -12.66 15.30 -26.04
C GLY A 267 -14.12 15.27 -26.50
N THR A 268 -14.49 14.56 -27.56
CA THR A 268 -15.89 14.48 -27.97
C THR A 268 -16.73 13.76 -26.91
N ILE A 269 -17.86 14.35 -26.53
CA ILE A 269 -18.86 13.72 -25.67
C ILE A 269 -20.06 13.29 -26.52
N THR A 270 -20.48 12.03 -26.40
CA THR A 270 -21.70 11.49 -27.03
C THR A 270 -22.69 11.05 -25.97
N ILE A 271 -23.96 11.44 -26.12
CA ILE A 271 -25.08 11.05 -25.26
C ILE A 271 -25.89 9.99 -25.99
N LYS A 272 -26.07 8.82 -25.37
CA LYS A 272 -26.91 7.74 -25.87
C LYS A 272 -28.05 7.48 -24.88
N LYS A 273 -29.19 8.15 -25.07
CA LYS A 273 -30.41 7.86 -24.30
C LYS A 273 -31.00 6.50 -24.68
N LEU A 274 -31.67 5.83 -23.73
CA LEU A 274 -32.37 4.57 -24.00
C LEU A 274 -33.41 4.75 -25.11
N GLY A 275 -33.45 3.82 -26.06
CA GLY A 275 -34.38 3.85 -27.21
C GLY A 275 -34.14 4.94 -28.27
N GLN A 276 -33.15 5.83 -28.09
CA GLN A 276 -32.88 6.93 -29.03
C GLN A 276 -31.54 6.73 -29.78
N SER A 277 -31.35 7.37 -30.92
CA SER A 277 -30.04 7.40 -31.59
C SER A 277 -29.01 8.18 -30.75
N PRO A 278 -27.71 7.82 -30.78
CA PRO A 278 -26.68 8.60 -30.11
C PRO A 278 -26.59 10.00 -30.72
N THR A 279 -26.36 11.01 -29.87
CA THR A 279 -26.17 12.40 -30.29
C THR A 279 -24.86 12.94 -29.74
N ARG A 280 -24.08 13.62 -30.59
CA ARG A 280 -22.90 14.36 -30.15
C ARG A 280 -23.33 15.55 -29.29
N HIS A 281 -22.79 15.65 -28.09
CA HIS A 281 -23.02 16.78 -27.20
C HIS A 281 -22.19 17.98 -27.65
N THR A 282 -22.80 19.16 -27.65
CA THR A 282 -22.14 20.40 -28.09
C THR A 282 -21.60 21.14 -26.88
N TYR A 283 -20.28 21.23 -26.80
CA TYR A 283 -19.54 22.05 -25.84
C TYR A 283 -18.17 22.40 -26.46
N ASP A 284 -17.43 23.34 -25.88
CA ASP A 284 -16.18 23.85 -26.46
C ASP A 284 -14.99 23.61 -25.51
N PRO A 285 -14.36 22.43 -25.55
CA PRO A 285 -13.18 22.16 -24.74
C PRO A 285 -11.96 22.92 -25.29
N SER A 286 -11.28 23.66 -24.42
CA SER A 286 -10.06 24.40 -24.77
C SER A 286 -8.98 23.48 -25.34
N ARG A 287 -8.22 23.96 -26.32
CA ARG A 287 -6.98 23.30 -26.80
C ARG A 287 -5.72 23.96 -26.26
N LEU A 288 -5.86 24.95 -25.38
CA LEU A 288 -4.75 25.67 -24.78
C LEU A 288 -4.17 24.90 -23.59
N GLY A 289 -2.89 25.16 -23.31
CA GLY A 289 -2.21 24.66 -22.13
C GLY A 289 -2.21 23.12 -22.03
N PHE A 290 -2.20 22.64 -20.80
CA PHE A 290 -2.17 21.21 -20.51
C PHE A 290 -3.60 20.65 -20.40
N ALA A 291 -3.91 19.63 -21.20
CA ALA A 291 -5.10 18.80 -21.10
C ALA A 291 -6.41 19.59 -20.96
N GLY A 292 -6.68 20.48 -21.91
CA GLY A 292 -7.90 21.29 -21.90
C GLY A 292 -7.85 22.48 -20.95
N ASP A 293 -6.64 23.04 -20.75
CA ASP A 293 -6.37 24.17 -19.85
C ASP A 293 -6.77 23.93 -18.39
N CYS A 294 -6.68 22.66 -17.94
CA CYS A 294 -7.13 22.28 -16.60
C CYS A 294 -6.28 22.89 -15.48
N VAL A 295 -5.05 23.30 -15.77
CA VAL A 295 -4.19 24.05 -14.83
C VAL A 295 -4.80 25.42 -14.53
N ALA A 296 -5.16 26.19 -15.56
CA ALA A 296 -5.81 27.50 -15.37
C ALA A 296 -7.18 27.36 -14.70
N ALA A 297 -7.96 26.33 -15.06
CA ALA A 297 -9.24 26.05 -14.40
C ALA A 297 -9.08 25.73 -12.90
N THR A 298 -8.04 24.98 -12.53
CA THR A 298 -7.72 24.67 -11.12
C THR A 298 -7.29 25.93 -10.37
N GLN A 299 -6.42 26.75 -10.96
CA GLN A 299 -5.97 28.01 -10.38
C GLN A 299 -7.09 29.05 -10.25
N GLN A 300 -7.99 29.14 -11.23
CA GLN A 300 -9.18 29.99 -11.14
C GLN A 300 -10.09 29.53 -9.98
N HIS A 301 -10.28 28.22 -9.80
CA HIS A 301 -11.00 27.70 -8.64
C HIS A 301 -10.33 28.11 -7.32
N PHE A 302 -9.00 28.08 -7.24
CA PHE A 302 -8.29 28.57 -6.06
C PHE A 302 -8.57 30.05 -5.80
N LEU A 303 -8.55 30.91 -6.82
CA LEU A 303 -8.92 32.33 -6.65
C LEU A 303 -10.36 32.50 -6.18
N ASP A 304 -11.29 31.67 -6.67
CA ASP A 304 -12.68 31.68 -6.24
C ASP A 304 -12.84 31.25 -4.77
N VAL A 305 -12.00 30.31 -4.30
CA VAL A 305 -11.89 29.96 -2.87
C VAL A 305 -11.40 31.15 -2.05
N LEU A 306 -10.34 31.84 -2.51
CA LEU A 306 -9.82 33.03 -1.81
C LEU A 306 -10.79 34.21 -1.82
N ASP A 307 -11.67 34.29 -2.82
CA ASP A 307 -12.78 35.25 -2.90
C ASP A 307 -13.99 34.85 -2.03
N GLY A 308 -13.98 33.67 -1.41
CA GLY A 308 -15.10 33.14 -0.62
C GLY A 308 -16.32 32.74 -1.46
N LYS A 309 -16.15 32.48 -2.76
CA LYS A 309 -17.25 32.07 -3.66
C LYS A 309 -17.59 30.58 -3.52
N CYS A 310 -16.61 29.75 -3.20
CA CYS A 310 -16.76 28.30 -3.08
C CYS A 310 -15.76 27.72 -2.07
N ALA A 311 -15.97 26.45 -1.71
CA ALA A 311 -14.99 25.68 -0.95
C ALA A 311 -13.95 25.04 -1.89
N ALA A 312 -12.76 24.73 -1.36
CA ALA A 312 -11.75 23.99 -2.11
C ALA A 312 -12.20 22.54 -2.38
N GLU A 313 -12.48 22.22 -3.65
CA GLU A 313 -12.90 20.88 -4.07
C GLU A 313 -11.83 19.81 -3.81
N THR A 314 -10.57 20.22 -3.83
CA THR A 314 -9.37 19.39 -3.57
C THR A 314 -8.65 19.90 -2.33
N SER A 315 -9.41 20.22 -1.27
CA SER A 315 -8.84 20.48 0.05
C SER A 315 -7.97 19.30 0.50
N PRO A 316 -6.99 19.48 1.41
CA PRO A 316 -6.16 18.38 1.91
C PRO A 316 -6.98 17.19 2.43
N THR A 317 -8.10 17.46 3.11
CA THR A 317 -9.00 16.42 3.62
C THR A 317 -9.67 15.63 2.49
N GLU A 318 -10.15 16.33 1.44
CA GLU A 318 -10.75 15.66 0.28
C GLU A 318 -9.72 14.90 -0.55
N TYR A 319 -8.51 15.43 -0.69
CA TYR A 319 -7.42 14.77 -1.39
C TYR A 319 -6.92 13.53 -0.65
N LEU A 320 -6.94 13.53 0.69
CA LEU A 320 -6.55 12.37 1.48
C LEU A 320 -7.42 11.14 1.20
N LYS A 321 -8.71 11.32 0.90
CA LYS A 321 -9.60 10.23 0.45
C LYS A 321 -9.16 9.62 -0.88
N THR A 322 -8.68 10.44 -1.82
CA THR A 322 -8.06 9.95 -3.08
C THR A 322 -6.82 9.12 -2.76
N LEU A 323 -5.93 9.60 -1.89
CA LEU A 323 -4.72 8.87 -1.50
C LEU A 323 -5.03 7.56 -0.74
N GLN A 324 -6.10 7.52 0.05
CA GLN A 324 -6.58 6.29 0.71
C GLN A 324 -6.91 5.21 -0.32
N VAL A 325 -7.65 5.55 -1.38
CA VAL A 325 -7.96 4.59 -2.44
C VAL A 325 -6.68 4.16 -3.17
N VAL A 326 -5.74 5.07 -3.45
CA VAL A 326 -4.43 4.73 -4.05
C VAL A 326 -3.68 3.69 -3.21
N GLU A 327 -3.58 3.88 -1.89
CA GLU A 327 -2.95 2.87 -1.01
C GLU A 327 -3.72 1.56 -0.99
N ALA A 328 -5.06 1.61 -0.93
CA ALA A 328 -5.90 0.41 -0.96
C ALA A 328 -5.72 -0.42 -2.24
N LEU A 329 -5.48 0.22 -3.39
CA LEU A 329 -5.17 -0.47 -4.64
C LEU A 329 -3.83 -1.22 -4.57
N TYR A 330 -2.77 -0.60 -4.01
CA TYR A 330 -1.49 -1.29 -3.82
C TYR A 330 -1.61 -2.45 -2.83
N VAL A 331 -2.33 -2.26 -1.71
CA VAL A 331 -2.62 -3.34 -0.75
C VAL A 331 -3.39 -4.46 -1.44
N SER A 332 -4.42 -4.12 -2.21
CA SER A 332 -5.22 -5.09 -2.97
C SER A 332 -4.38 -5.92 -3.92
N SER A 333 -3.51 -5.27 -4.70
CA SER A 333 -2.64 -5.96 -5.67
C SER A 333 -1.65 -6.88 -4.96
N SER A 334 -1.10 -6.48 -3.81
CA SER A 334 -0.14 -7.31 -3.05
C SER A 334 -0.80 -8.53 -2.41
N GLN A 335 -2.08 -8.42 -2.01
CA GLN A 335 -2.82 -9.47 -1.31
C GLN A 335 -3.75 -10.27 -2.24
N ASN A 336 -3.81 -9.90 -3.52
CA ASN A 336 -4.67 -10.49 -4.54
C ASN A 336 -6.15 -10.62 -4.13
N ARG A 337 -6.69 -9.57 -3.48
CA ARG A 337 -8.08 -9.55 -2.98
C ARG A 337 -8.66 -8.13 -2.95
N PRO A 338 -10.00 -7.96 -2.97
CA PRO A 338 -10.62 -6.65 -2.75
C PRO A 338 -10.30 -6.07 -1.37
N ILE A 339 -10.16 -4.74 -1.30
CA ILE A 339 -9.92 -3.96 -0.08
C ILE A 339 -11.04 -2.96 0.10
N THR A 340 -11.71 -3.00 1.25
CA THR A 340 -12.65 -1.95 1.67
C THR A 340 -11.86 -0.69 2.03
N VAL A 341 -12.22 0.43 1.43
CA VAL A 341 -11.57 1.72 1.68
C VAL A 341 -12.12 2.27 3.00
N THR A 342 -11.25 2.39 4.00
CA THR A 342 -11.62 2.92 5.32
C THR A 342 -10.68 4.07 5.68
N SER A 343 -11.10 4.93 6.62
CA SER A 343 -10.32 6.08 7.08
C SER A 343 -8.96 5.71 7.70
N ASN A 344 -8.74 4.43 8.06
CA ASN A 344 -7.55 3.92 8.75
C ASN A 344 -6.65 3.04 7.86
N LEU A 345 -6.39 3.48 6.64
CA LEU A 345 -5.46 2.81 5.71
C LEU A 345 -3.98 3.20 5.92
N SER A 346 -3.65 4.05 6.89
CA SER A 346 -2.24 4.33 7.19
C SER A 346 -1.52 3.05 7.55
N LYS A 347 -0.41 2.76 6.85
CA LYS A 347 0.56 1.68 7.13
C LYS A 347 0.38 1.18 8.56
N ARG A 348 -0.43 0.13 8.76
CA ARG A 348 -0.36 -0.61 10.02
C ARG A 348 1.06 -1.14 10.02
N GLN A 349 1.90 -0.68 10.96
CA GLN A 349 3.10 -1.44 11.22
C GLN A 349 2.62 -2.86 11.49
N PRO A 350 3.08 -3.86 10.71
CA PRO A 350 2.64 -5.21 10.95
C PRO A 350 2.99 -5.56 12.39
N VAL A 351 2.05 -6.18 13.11
CA VAL A 351 2.35 -6.61 14.47
C VAL A 351 3.22 -7.84 14.34
N ILE A 352 4.47 -7.70 14.77
CA ILE A 352 5.39 -8.83 14.89
C ILE A 352 5.13 -9.48 16.23
N VAL A 353 4.54 -10.67 16.20
CA VAL A 353 4.35 -11.51 17.38
C VAL A 353 5.55 -12.43 17.49
N ASP A 354 6.28 -12.31 18.60
CA ASP A 354 7.29 -13.29 18.97
C ASP A 354 6.62 -14.57 19.44
N LEU A 355 6.83 -15.66 18.70
CA LEU A 355 6.25 -16.96 18.98
C LEU A 355 7.21 -17.88 19.74
N SER A 356 8.29 -17.33 20.28
CA SER A 356 9.33 -18.11 20.96
C SER A 356 9.19 -18.04 22.48
N LEU A 357 9.42 -19.16 23.15
CA LEU A 357 9.65 -19.21 24.58
C LEU A 357 11.04 -18.62 24.91
N PRO A 358 11.15 -17.71 25.90
CA PRO A 358 12.45 -17.17 26.29
C PRO A 358 13.38 -18.26 26.84
N VAL A 359 14.54 -18.45 26.21
CA VAL A 359 15.55 -19.40 26.69
C VAL A 359 16.06 -18.97 28.06
N SER A 360 15.95 -19.84 29.06
CA SER A 360 16.37 -19.57 30.43
C SER A 360 16.95 -20.80 31.11
N ALA A 361 17.75 -20.61 32.16
CA ALA A 361 18.33 -21.70 32.95
C ALA A 361 17.29 -22.53 33.72
N ALA A 362 16.02 -22.10 33.76
CA ALA A 362 14.92 -22.88 34.31
C ALA A 362 14.44 -23.98 33.34
N MET A 363 14.78 -23.87 32.05
CA MET A 363 14.43 -24.89 31.06
C MET A 363 15.31 -26.13 31.23
N ARG A 364 14.68 -27.30 31.09
CA ARG A 364 15.39 -28.58 31.08
C ARG A 364 16.44 -28.59 29.95
N GLY A 365 17.67 -28.95 30.30
CA GLY A 365 18.76 -29.06 29.33
C GLY A 365 19.38 -27.72 28.92
N VAL A 366 19.07 -26.62 29.62
CA VAL A 366 19.69 -25.30 29.39
C VAL A 366 20.58 -24.94 30.59
N GLN A 367 21.84 -24.62 30.32
CA GLN A 367 22.75 -24.03 31.29
C GLN A 367 23.28 -22.70 30.76
N ILE A 368 23.31 -21.70 31.64
CA ILE A 368 23.75 -20.34 31.33
C ILE A 368 24.80 -19.98 32.38
N SER A 369 26.05 -19.77 31.96
CA SER A 369 27.15 -19.40 32.85
C SER A 369 27.83 -18.12 32.38
N SER A 370 28.06 -17.17 33.30
CA SER A 370 28.85 -15.98 32.99
C SER A 370 30.29 -16.38 32.66
N ASN A 371 30.83 -15.79 31.61
CA ASN A 371 32.21 -15.98 31.15
C ASN A 371 33.01 -14.68 31.30
N LYS A 372 32.37 -13.53 31.06
CA LYS A 372 32.95 -12.19 31.20
C LYS A 372 31.98 -11.26 31.90
N SER A 373 32.50 -10.36 32.72
CA SER A 373 31.71 -9.37 33.44
C SER A 373 32.14 -7.94 33.10
N LEU A 374 31.17 -7.02 33.10
CA LEU A 374 31.45 -5.61 32.86
C LEU A 374 32.45 -5.03 33.88
N GLU A 375 32.36 -5.45 35.14
CA GLU A 375 33.20 -4.95 36.23
C GLU A 375 34.66 -5.41 36.12
N GLU A 376 34.90 -6.66 35.74
CA GLU A 376 36.25 -7.24 35.70
C GLU A 376 36.89 -7.14 34.30
N ASP A 377 36.10 -7.35 33.24
CA ASP A 377 36.59 -7.45 31.87
C ASP A 377 36.25 -6.24 30.99
N GLY A 378 35.36 -5.34 31.44
CA GLY A 378 34.88 -4.19 30.68
C GLY A 378 33.79 -4.51 29.65
N TRP A 379 33.27 -5.74 29.62
CA TRP A 379 32.15 -6.17 28.78
C TRP A 379 31.53 -7.49 29.31
N ASN A 380 30.28 -7.77 28.94
CA ASN A 380 29.58 -8.99 29.38
C ASN A 380 29.65 -10.10 28.32
N ALA A 381 29.90 -11.33 28.75
CA ALA A 381 29.79 -12.52 27.91
C ALA A 381 29.26 -13.69 28.73
N THR A 382 28.45 -14.52 28.08
CA THR A 382 27.81 -15.67 28.70
C THR A 382 27.98 -16.89 27.81
N THR A 383 28.32 -18.03 28.41
CA THR A 383 28.31 -19.33 27.73
C THR A 383 26.93 -19.96 27.88
N LEU A 384 26.36 -20.37 26.74
CA LEU A 384 25.09 -21.10 26.68
C LEU A 384 25.39 -22.56 26.33
N SER A 385 24.95 -23.49 27.20
CA SER A 385 24.90 -24.93 26.89
C SER A 385 23.44 -25.31 26.70
N LEU A 386 23.08 -25.70 25.47
CA LEU A 386 21.70 -25.89 25.05
C LEU A 386 21.48 -27.33 24.59
N TYR A 387 20.47 -27.99 25.15
CA TYR A 387 19.88 -29.18 24.55
C TYR A 387 19.18 -28.78 23.24
N SER A 388 19.41 -29.54 22.16
CA SER A 388 18.96 -29.19 20.79
C SER A 388 17.44 -28.99 20.68
N HIS A 389 16.67 -29.68 21.50
CA HIS A 389 15.20 -29.61 21.55
C HIS A 389 14.68 -28.80 22.76
N ALA A 390 15.47 -27.82 23.23
CA ALA A 390 15.07 -26.95 24.34
C ALA A 390 14.22 -25.77 23.87
N GLY A 391 13.13 -25.49 24.60
CA GLY A 391 12.26 -24.34 24.34
C GLY A 391 11.54 -24.44 23.00
N THR A 392 11.39 -23.31 22.31
CA THR A 392 10.91 -23.29 20.93
C THR A 392 12.02 -23.72 20.00
N HIS A 393 11.81 -24.80 19.26
CA HIS A 393 12.85 -25.42 18.47
C HIS A 393 12.32 -26.02 17.17
N MET A 394 13.24 -26.31 16.25
CA MET A 394 12.98 -26.99 15.00
C MET A 394 13.68 -28.35 15.03
N ASP A 395 12.98 -29.38 14.56
CA ASP A 395 13.55 -30.72 14.44
C ASP A 395 14.12 -30.98 13.05
N ALA A 396 15.23 -31.70 12.99
CA ALA A 396 15.74 -32.27 11.75
C ALA A 396 15.23 -33.71 11.56
N PRO A 397 15.04 -34.17 10.30
CA PRO A 397 14.78 -35.58 10.01
C PRO A 397 15.79 -36.54 10.66
N LYS A 398 17.06 -36.13 10.81
CA LYS A 398 18.11 -36.90 11.48
C LYS A 398 17.74 -37.35 12.90
N HIS A 399 16.86 -36.60 13.58
CA HIS A 399 16.42 -36.90 14.95
C HIS A 399 15.76 -38.29 15.07
N PHE A 400 14.98 -38.71 14.07
CA PHE A 400 14.25 -39.99 14.08
C PHE A 400 14.52 -40.90 12.86
N LEU A 401 15.26 -40.42 11.86
CA LEU A 401 15.64 -41.17 10.66
C LEU A 401 17.18 -41.31 10.60
N PRO A 402 17.74 -42.53 10.58
CA PRO A 402 19.19 -42.75 10.56
C PRO A 402 19.92 -42.01 9.43
N ASP A 403 19.31 -41.95 8.24
CA ASP A 403 19.82 -41.27 7.04
C ASP A 403 19.11 -39.94 6.76
N GLY A 404 18.45 -39.37 7.77
CA GLY A 404 17.75 -38.09 7.67
C GLY A 404 18.70 -36.91 7.49
N ALA A 405 18.24 -35.89 6.76
CA ALA A 405 18.93 -34.62 6.63
C ALA A 405 19.08 -33.91 7.99
N THR A 406 20.14 -33.11 8.11
CA THR A 406 20.46 -32.30 9.29
C THR A 406 20.03 -30.85 9.08
N LEU A 407 19.90 -30.06 10.16
CA LEU A 407 19.37 -28.69 10.04
C LEU A 407 20.25 -27.73 9.21
N ASP A 408 21.56 -27.95 9.15
CA ASP A 408 22.46 -27.19 8.26
C ASP A 408 22.20 -27.45 6.76
N GLN A 409 21.40 -28.47 6.44
CA GLN A 409 20.97 -28.82 5.09
C GLN A 409 19.51 -28.39 4.81
N GLN A 410 18.84 -27.77 5.79
CA GLN A 410 17.44 -27.37 5.69
C GLN A 410 17.25 -26.25 4.65
N GLU A 411 16.31 -26.44 3.73
CA GLU A 411 15.95 -25.39 2.77
C GLU A 411 15.17 -24.28 3.49
N LEU A 412 15.79 -23.10 3.62
CA LEU A 412 15.24 -21.97 4.38
C LEU A 412 13.92 -21.42 3.82
N HIS A 413 13.64 -21.66 2.54
CA HIS A 413 12.37 -21.24 1.96
C HIS A 413 11.18 -21.99 2.58
N ILE A 414 11.38 -23.16 3.20
CA ILE A 414 10.34 -23.87 3.96
C ILE A 414 10.11 -23.21 5.32
N CYS A 415 11.17 -22.67 5.93
CA CYS A 415 11.17 -22.02 7.24
C CYS A 415 10.51 -20.63 7.26
N CYS A 416 10.30 -20.02 6.09
CA CYS A 416 9.74 -18.68 5.92
C CYS A 416 8.58 -18.70 4.93
N GLY A 417 7.48 -18.03 5.25
CA GLY A 417 6.40 -17.78 4.29
C GLY A 417 5.02 -17.74 4.93
N PRO A 418 3.97 -17.64 4.09
CA PRO A 418 2.59 -17.64 4.56
C PRO A 418 2.28 -18.93 5.32
N ALA A 419 1.67 -18.78 6.49
CA ALA A 419 1.21 -19.85 7.35
C ALA A 419 -0.22 -19.60 7.82
N ARG A 420 -1.03 -20.66 7.85
CA ARG A 420 -2.43 -20.61 8.28
C ARG A 420 -2.56 -21.06 9.72
N ILE A 421 -3.41 -20.35 10.47
CA ILE A 421 -3.71 -20.68 11.85
C ILE A 421 -4.83 -21.73 11.88
N VAL A 422 -4.54 -22.91 12.43
CA VAL A 422 -5.55 -23.91 12.80
C VAL A 422 -5.95 -23.61 14.25
N ASN A 423 -7.05 -22.87 14.41
CA ASN A 423 -7.46 -22.37 15.73
C ASN A 423 -8.24 -23.42 16.55
N LEU A 424 -7.52 -24.12 17.42
CA LEU A 424 -7.98 -25.13 18.37
C LEU A 424 -7.92 -24.63 19.83
N ALA A 425 -8.08 -23.32 20.03
CA ALA A 425 -8.02 -22.68 21.35
C ALA A 425 -8.89 -23.41 22.39
N GLY A 426 -8.36 -23.55 23.61
CA GLY A 426 -9.01 -24.27 24.69
C GLY A 426 -8.86 -25.80 24.61
N ALA A 427 -7.76 -26.28 24.00
CA ALA A 427 -7.49 -27.70 23.90
C ALA A 427 -7.44 -28.37 25.29
N GLN A 428 -8.05 -29.54 25.41
CA GLN A 428 -8.12 -30.28 26.66
C GLN A 428 -6.83 -31.07 26.93
N PRO A 429 -6.51 -31.35 28.22
CA PRO A 429 -5.44 -32.28 28.57
C PRO A 429 -5.49 -33.58 27.78
N ARG A 430 -4.38 -33.93 27.14
CA ARG A 430 -4.21 -35.12 26.30
C ARG A 430 -5.21 -35.21 25.14
N GLN A 431 -5.72 -34.07 24.65
CA GLN A 431 -6.60 -34.05 23.50
C GLN A 431 -5.88 -34.58 22.25
N LEU A 432 -6.59 -35.44 21.48
CA LEU A 432 -6.10 -35.97 20.22
C LEU A 432 -6.64 -35.10 19.11
N ILE A 433 -5.75 -34.41 18.40
CA ILE A 433 -6.09 -33.57 17.26
C ILE A 433 -6.17 -34.47 16.03
N THR A 434 -7.33 -34.47 15.38
CA THR A 434 -7.68 -35.37 14.27
C THR A 434 -7.72 -34.64 12.93
N VAL A 435 -7.91 -35.38 11.84
CA VAL A 435 -8.14 -34.80 10.50
C VAL A 435 -9.40 -33.91 10.47
N GLU A 436 -10.44 -34.30 11.20
CA GLU A 436 -11.69 -33.53 11.29
C GLU A 436 -11.47 -32.17 11.98
N ASP A 437 -10.62 -32.11 12.99
CA ASP A 437 -10.28 -30.86 13.68
C ASP A 437 -9.64 -29.83 12.74
N VAL A 438 -8.86 -30.29 11.76
CA VAL A 438 -8.23 -29.44 10.74
C VAL A 438 -9.22 -29.09 9.63
N THR A 439 -9.90 -30.08 9.06
CA THR A 439 -10.79 -29.89 7.89
C THR A 439 -12.08 -29.13 8.22
N SER A 440 -12.53 -29.16 9.48
CA SER A 440 -13.63 -28.31 9.96
C SER A 440 -13.28 -26.81 10.01
N ARG A 441 -11.99 -26.47 10.02
CA ARG A 441 -11.48 -25.08 10.10
C ARG A 441 -10.89 -24.58 8.79
N LEU A 442 -10.29 -25.49 8.02
CA LEU A 442 -9.68 -25.19 6.73
C LEU A 442 -10.46 -25.92 5.62
N GLN A 443 -11.14 -25.16 4.76
CA GLN A 443 -11.96 -25.74 3.65
C GLN A 443 -11.14 -26.61 2.68
N ALA A 444 -9.86 -26.31 2.49
CA ALA A 444 -8.89 -27.08 1.71
C ALA A 444 -7.47 -26.73 2.19
N VAL A 445 -6.48 -27.60 1.94
CA VAL A 445 -5.05 -27.36 2.15
C VAL A 445 -4.31 -27.62 0.84
N SER A 446 -3.52 -26.65 0.38
CA SER A 446 -2.74 -26.75 -0.84
C SER A 446 -1.33 -27.30 -0.56
N PRO A 447 -0.70 -27.98 -1.54
CA PRO A 447 0.70 -28.36 -1.45
C PRO A 447 1.61 -27.17 -1.14
N GLY A 448 2.55 -27.37 -0.22
CA GLY A 448 3.49 -26.33 0.22
C GLY A 448 2.97 -25.40 1.33
N GLU A 449 1.73 -25.59 1.81
CA GLU A 449 1.19 -24.79 2.91
C GLU A 449 1.90 -25.07 4.24
N ARG A 450 1.89 -24.07 5.13
CA ARG A 450 2.41 -24.14 6.50
C ARG A 450 1.24 -23.99 7.46
N LEU A 451 1.15 -24.84 8.47
CA LEU A 451 0.04 -24.85 9.42
C LEU A 451 0.55 -24.61 10.85
N LEU A 452 -0.01 -23.60 11.53
CA LEU A 452 0.29 -23.33 12.93
C LEU A 452 -0.92 -23.72 13.79
N PHE A 453 -0.74 -24.65 14.71
CA PHE A 453 -1.80 -25.19 15.56
C PHE A 453 -1.87 -24.37 16.85
N ARG A 454 -2.85 -23.46 16.92
CA ARG A 454 -3.14 -22.69 18.12
C ARG A 454 -4.02 -23.53 19.04
N THR A 455 -3.52 -23.90 20.20
CA THR A 455 -4.21 -24.69 21.24
C THR A 455 -4.38 -23.93 22.56
N ASP A 456 -3.73 -22.77 22.67
CA ASP A 456 -3.47 -21.99 23.88
C ASP A 456 -2.70 -22.79 24.95
N TRP A 457 -1.98 -23.85 24.54
CA TRP A 457 -1.32 -24.78 25.47
C TRP A 457 -0.07 -24.18 26.12
N TYR A 458 0.56 -23.20 25.45
CA TYR A 458 1.76 -22.54 25.95
C TYR A 458 1.57 -21.85 27.30
N HIS A 459 0.34 -21.49 27.69
CA HIS A 459 0.03 -20.94 29.02
C HIS A 459 0.39 -21.90 30.17
N ARG A 460 0.62 -23.18 29.89
CA ARG A 460 1.08 -24.18 30.88
C ARG A 460 2.59 -24.25 31.01
N PHE A 461 3.34 -23.55 30.16
CA PHE A 461 4.80 -23.55 30.18
C PHE A 461 5.34 -23.27 31.59
N GLY A 462 6.31 -24.08 32.02
CA GLY A 462 6.84 -24.05 33.39
C GLY A 462 6.14 -24.98 34.39
N THR A 463 5.11 -25.72 33.97
CA THR A 463 4.43 -26.75 34.79
C THR A 463 4.65 -28.15 34.22
N ASP A 464 4.54 -29.19 35.06
CA ASP A 464 4.61 -30.59 34.61
C ASP A 464 3.51 -30.91 33.58
N ALA A 465 2.33 -30.28 33.72
CA ALA A 465 1.21 -30.47 32.81
C ALA A 465 1.53 -30.04 31.36
N TYR A 466 2.40 -29.07 31.14
CA TYR A 466 2.83 -28.66 29.80
C TYR A 466 3.41 -29.84 29.01
N ARG A 467 4.17 -30.69 29.70
CA ARG A 467 4.81 -31.88 29.14
C ARG A 467 3.95 -33.14 29.25
N ASP A 468 3.32 -33.41 30.38
CA ASP A 468 2.70 -34.71 30.66
C ASP A 468 1.23 -34.82 30.24
N GLN A 469 0.66 -33.70 29.80
CA GLN A 469 -0.74 -33.61 29.39
C GLN A 469 -0.91 -32.95 28.02
N LEU A 470 0.15 -32.86 27.21
CA LEU A 470 0.09 -32.16 25.94
C LEU A 470 -1.04 -32.62 25.01
N PRO A 471 -1.73 -31.70 24.31
CA PRO A 471 -2.49 -32.06 23.13
C PRO A 471 -1.51 -32.49 22.04
N ARG A 472 -1.91 -33.46 21.22
CA ARG A 472 -1.04 -34.09 20.23
C ARG A 472 -1.82 -34.47 18.99
N ILE A 473 -1.15 -34.60 17.86
CA ILE A 473 -1.79 -35.02 16.61
C ILE A 473 -1.94 -36.54 16.57
N SER A 474 -3.00 -37.03 15.92
CA SER A 474 -3.12 -38.45 15.62
C SER A 474 -2.14 -38.87 14.51
N LEU A 475 -1.78 -40.15 14.49
CA LEU A 475 -1.01 -40.73 13.39
C LEU A 475 -1.74 -40.57 12.04
N GLU A 476 -3.06 -40.69 12.04
CA GLU A 476 -3.91 -40.44 10.87
C GLU A 476 -3.77 -38.99 10.37
N LEU A 477 -3.76 -38.01 11.28
CA LEU A 477 -3.53 -36.61 10.91
C LEU A 477 -2.12 -36.42 10.35
N ALA A 478 -1.09 -37.03 10.93
CA ALA A 478 0.26 -36.98 10.38
C ALA A 478 0.32 -37.54 8.93
N GLN A 479 -0.32 -38.68 8.68
CA GLN A 479 -0.42 -39.27 7.34
C GLN A 479 -1.19 -38.36 6.36
N TRP A 480 -2.28 -37.74 6.82
CA TRP A 480 -3.06 -36.82 6.02
C TRP A 480 -2.27 -35.56 5.65
N LEU A 481 -1.52 -34.97 6.58
CA LEU A 481 -0.66 -33.80 6.33
C LEU A 481 0.39 -34.10 5.25
N VAL A 482 0.99 -35.29 5.29
CA VAL A 482 1.92 -35.77 4.25
C VAL A 482 1.21 -35.92 2.91
N ALA A 483 0.00 -36.51 2.90
CA ALA A 483 -0.78 -36.67 1.67
C ALA A 483 -1.19 -35.32 1.04
N GLN A 484 -1.41 -34.28 1.86
CA GLN A 484 -1.66 -32.91 1.39
C GLN A 484 -0.38 -32.13 1.02
N GLN A 485 0.81 -32.74 1.17
CA GLN A 485 2.10 -32.11 0.92
C GLN A 485 2.30 -30.81 1.72
N VAL A 486 1.89 -30.81 3.00
CA VAL A 486 2.17 -29.71 3.93
C VAL A 486 3.69 -29.56 4.11
N ALA A 487 4.21 -28.34 3.97
CA ALA A 487 5.64 -28.09 4.06
C ALA A 487 6.13 -27.99 5.51
N LEU A 488 5.33 -27.40 6.39
CA LEU A 488 5.70 -27.16 7.80
C LEU A 488 4.48 -27.21 8.72
N ILE A 489 4.66 -27.80 9.89
CA ILE A 489 3.74 -27.63 11.02
C ILE A 489 4.44 -26.96 12.21
N GLY A 490 3.72 -26.05 12.86
CA GLY A 490 4.13 -25.42 14.11
C GLY A 490 3.13 -25.73 15.20
N VAL A 491 3.59 -26.15 16.38
CA VAL A 491 2.72 -26.48 17.52
C VAL A 491 3.19 -25.79 18.80
N GLU A 492 2.25 -25.44 19.67
CA GLU A 492 2.55 -24.86 20.99
C GLU A 492 3.07 -25.83 22.06
N PRO A 493 2.61 -27.10 22.12
CA PRO A 493 3.15 -28.05 23.08
C PRO A 493 4.62 -28.38 22.82
N PRO A 494 5.33 -28.98 23.79
CA PRO A 494 6.74 -29.31 23.64
C PRO A 494 6.99 -30.50 22.72
N SER A 495 5.94 -31.12 22.17
CA SER A 495 6.03 -32.09 21.08
C SER A 495 4.72 -32.19 20.28
N VAL A 496 4.78 -32.68 19.04
CA VAL A 496 3.62 -33.07 18.23
C VAL A 496 2.97 -34.38 18.70
N ALA A 497 3.67 -35.19 19.51
CA ALA A 497 3.24 -36.52 19.96
C ALA A 497 3.53 -36.76 21.47
N ASP A 498 2.88 -37.74 22.09
CA ASP A 498 3.05 -38.02 23.53
C ASP A 498 4.49 -38.45 23.86
N VAL A 499 5.22 -37.58 24.56
CA VAL A 499 6.62 -37.80 24.99
C VAL A 499 6.78 -38.93 26.02
N ASN A 500 5.69 -39.39 26.63
CA ASN A 500 5.67 -40.52 27.55
C ASN A 500 5.29 -41.85 26.85
N ASN A 501 4.94 -41.81 25.56
CA ASN A 501 4.64 -42.96 24.73
C ASN A 501 5.63 -43.06 23.56
N MET A 502 6.76 -43.74 23.79
CA MET A 502 7.86 -43.82 22.83
C MET A 502 7.46 -44.35 21.45
N ARG A 503 6.48 -45.26 21.40
CA ARG A 503 5.99 -45.82 20.14
C ARG A 503 5.26 -44.76 19.33
N GLU A 504 4.32 -44.07 19.94
CA GLU A 504 3.57 -42.98 19.31
C GLU A 504 4.50 -41.84 18.88
N LEU A 505 5.38 -41.40 19.79
CA LEU A 505 6.39 -40.39 19.51
C LEU A 505 7.19 -40.73 18.25
N THR A 506 7.73 -41.94 18.18
CA THR A 506 8.54 -42.39 17.04
C THR A 506 7.72 -42.50 15.76
N GLU A 507 6.53 -43.12 15.81
CA GLU A 507 5.69 -43.35 14.62
C GLU A 507 5.23 -42.03 13.98
N VAL A 508 4.81 -41.05 14.79
CA VAL A 508 4.35 -39.74 14.29
C VAL A 508 5.49 -38.94 13.64
N HIS A 509 6.63 -38.81 14.32
CA HIS A 509 7.78 -38.07 13.80
C HIS A 509 8.32 -38.70 12.52
N GLN A 510 8.51 -40.02 12.50
CA GLN A 510 8.98 -40.72 11.29
C GLN A 510 8.02 -40.56 10.11
N THR A 511 6.71 -40.53 10.36
CA THR A 511 5.70 -40.30 9.32
C THR A 511 5.87 -38.91 8.70
N LEU A 512 5.93 -37.87 9.52
CA LEU A 512 6.10 -36.48 9.08
C LEU A 512 7.42 -36.28 8.32
N PHE A 513 8.55 -36.74 8.88
CA PHE A 513 9.85 -36.56 8.23
C PHE A 513 9.99 -37.33 6.91
N ARG A 514 9.45 -38.54 6.81
CA ARG A 514 9.44 -39.28 5.53
C ARG A 514 8.62 -38.56 4.46
N GLY A 515 7.61 -37.79 4.86
CA GLY A 515 6.82 -36.93 3.98
C GLY A 515 7.41 -35.55 3.70
N GLY A 516 8.57 -35.23 4.27
CA GLY A 516 9.23 -33.92 4.09
C GLY A 516 8.61 -32.77 4.89
N VAL A 517 7.79 -33.06 5.91
CA VAL A 517 7.16 -32.02 6.74
C VAL A 517 8.16 -31.53 7.79
N VAL A 518 8.46 -30.23 7.80
CA VAL A 518 9.27 -29.59 8.84
C VAL A 518 8.43 -29.39 10.11
N ILE A 519 9.02 -29.61 11.28
CA ILE A 519 8.34 -29.50 12.57
C ILE A 519 8.99 -28.39 13.39
N VAL A 520 8.16 -27.47 13.90
CA VAL A 520 8.54 -26.47 14.91
C VAL A 520 7.68 -26.67 16.15
N GLU A 521 8.31 -26.94 17.28
CA GLU A 521 7.63 -27.29 18.53
C GLU A 521 7.86 -26.23 19.60
N GLY A 522 7.00 -26.21 20.61
CA GLY A 522 7.10 -25.30 21.74
C GLY A 522 6.85 -23.83 21.37
N LEU A 523 6.00 -23.55 20.37
CA LEU A 523 5.60 -22.17 20.07
C LEU A 523 4.81 -21.54 21.23
N ALA A 524 4.84 -20.23 21.31
CA ALA A 524 4.11 -19.44 22.29
C ALA A 524 3.32 -18.31 21.62
N ASN A 525 2.40 -17.69 22.37
CA ASN A 525 1.74 -16.44 21.97
C ASN A 525 0.90 -16.50 20.68
N LEU A 526 0.47 -17.69 20.21
CA LEU A 526 -0.42 -17.78 19.04
C LEU A 526 -1.79 -17.14 19.33
N ASP A 527 -2.17 -16.99 20.59
CA ASP A 527 -3.35 -16.26 21.04
C ASP A 527 -3.32 -14.76 20.76
N ARG A 528 -2.13 -14.19 20.51
CA ARG A 528 -1.93 -12.79 20.14
C ARG A 528 -2.08 -12.52 18.64
N ILE A 529 -2.24 -13.57 17.83
CA ILE A 529 -2.48 -13.47 16.38
C ILE A 529 -3.97 -13.29 16.14
N ASN A 530 -4.33 -12.29 15.33
CA ASN A 530 -5.72 -11.97 14.99
C ASN A 530 -6.10 -12.37 13.56
N SER A 531 -5.11 -12.71 12.72
CA SER A 531 -5.32 -13.17 11.34
C SER A 531 -5.37 -14.69 11.22
N ASP A 532 -6.21 -15.18 10.30
CA ASP A 532 -6.21 -16.60 9.90
C ASP A 532 -4.94 -17.01 9.12
N ILE A 533 -4.24 -16.03 8.54
CA ILE A 533 -3.01 -16.21 7.77
C ILE A 533 -2.01 -15.14 8.19
N VAL A 534 -0.79 -15.57 8.51
CA VAL A 534 0.35 -14.71 8.88
C VAL A 534 1.56 -15.06 8.04
N GLU A 535 2.52 -14.14 7.93
CA GLU A 535 3.86 -14.51 7.46
C GLU A 535 4.61 -15.10 8.66
N PHE A 536 5.02 -16.37 8.56
CA PHE A 536 5.74 -17.08 9.62
C PHE A 536 7.21 -17.22 9.25
N ILE A 537 8.08 -16.99 10.23
CA ILE A 537 9.53 -17.12 10.08
C ILE A 537 10.06 -17.86 11.31
N ALA A 538 10.70 -19.01 11.10
CA ALA A 538 11.40 -19.75 12.15
C ALA A 538 12.70 -20.31 11.60
N LEU A 539 13.80 -19.58 11.78
CA LEU A 539 15.10 -19.95 11.22
C LEU A 539 15.96 -20.65 12.29
N PRO A 540 16.46 -21.88 12.04
CA PRO A 540 17.40 -22.54 12.93
C PRO A 540 18.79 -21.91 12.86
N LEU A 541 19.57 -22.06 13.93
CA LEU A 541 21.01 -21.79 13.85
C LEU A 541 21.63 -22.78 12.86
N ASN A 542 22.58 -22.31 12.06
CA ASN A 542 23.30 -23.13 11.08
C ASN A 542 24.38 -23.99 11.76
N ILE A 543 23.94 -25.00 12.53
CA ILE A 543 24.81 -25.91 13.29
C ILE A 543 25.07 -27.16 12.45
N VAL A 544 26.35 -27.42 12.16
CA VAL A 544 26.80 -28.58 11.38
C VAL A 544 26.33 -29.88 12.03
N GLY A 545 25.55 -30.67 11.29
CA GLY A 545 25.09 -31.98 11.74
C GLY A 545 23.98 -31.95 12.81
N GLY A 546 23.30 -30.82 13.00
CA GLY A 546 22.27 -30.66 14.04
C GLY A 546 21.05 -31.57 13.84
N ASP A 547 20.64 -32.25 14.92
CA ASP A 547 19.42 -33.06 15.01
C ASP A 547 18.17 -32.26 15.39
N GLY A 548 18.38 -31.11 16.03
CA GLY A 548 17.39 -30.11 16.38
C GLY A 548 18.11 -28.82 16.76
N CYS A 549 17.38 -27.71 16.83
CA CYS A 549 17.94 -26.44 17.27
C CYS A 549 16.85 -25.52 17.83
N PRO A 550 17.11 -24.80 18.94
CA PRO A 550 16.27 -23.68 19.35
C PRO A 550 16.18 -22.63 18.24
N VAL A 551 14.98 -22.08 18.02
CA VAL A 551 14.71 -21.09 16.96
C VAL A 551 14.07 -19.83 17.51
N ARG A 552 14.30 -18.71 16.81
CA ARG A 552 13.48 -17.52 16.97
C ARG A 552 12.33 -17.59 15.96
N ALA A 553 11.17 -18.02 16.43
CA ALA A 553 9.94 -18.04 15.65
C ALA A 553 9.19 -16.71 15.81
N ILE A 554 8.78 -16.09 14.70
CA ILE A 554 7.94 -14.90 14.68
C ILE A 554 6.78 -15.08 13.69
N ALA A 555 5.67 -14.39 13.96
CA ALA A 555 4.59 -14.17 13.01
C ALA A 555 4.47 -12.66 12.73
N ILE A 556 4.35 -12.30 11.46
CA ILE A 556 4.08 -10.93 11.03
C ILE A 556 2.58 -10.88 10.67
N ASP A 557 1.78 -10.28 11.55
CA ASP A 557 0.34 -10.13 11.39
C ASP A 557 0.01 -8.76 10.78
N TYR A 558 -0.45 -8.78 9.52
CA TYR A 558 -0.82 -7.59 8.76
C TYR A 558 -2.25 -7.07 9.07
N LYS A 559 -3.07 -7.79 9.84
CA LYS A 559 -4.45 -7.37 10.19
C LYS A 559 -4.68 -7.00 11.64
N ALA A 560 -3.69 -7.08 12.54
CA ALA A 560 -3.91 -6.83 13.96
C ALA A 560 -4.65 -5.50 14.22
N PRO A 561 -5.84 -5.52 14.86
CA PRO A 561 -6.47 -4.34 15.42
C PRO A 561 -5.77 -3.96 16.74
N TRP A 562 -5.81 -2.66 17.06
CA TRP A 562 -5.33 -2.10 18.32
C TRP A 562 -5.83 -2.85 19.54
#